data_AF-A0A096MIA1-F1
#
_entry.id   AF-A0A096MIA1-F1
#
_cell.length_a   1.000
_cell.length_b   1.000
_cell.length_c   1.000
_cell.angle_alpha   90.00
_cell.angle_beta   90.00
_cell.angle_gamma   90.00
#
_symmetry.space_group_name_H-M   'P 1'
#
loop_
_entity.id
_entity.type
_entity.pdbx_description
1 polymer ?
#
loop_
_entity_poly.entity_id
_entity_poly.type
_entity_poly.pdbx_seq_one_letter_code
_entity_poly.pdbx_strand_id
1 'polypeptide(L)'
;ETKMLFMASHCNQSVKYLIFRYQGYIGAALVLGGVDCNGPHLYSIYPHGSTDKLPYVTMGSGSLAAMAVFEDRYKPDLEEEEAKRLVRDAIAAGIFNDLGSGSNIDLTVITKGNVDYIRPHDEANKKGVRTGDYKYKRGTTAVLSKCVTPLDLEVVEESIQTMDTS
;
A
#
# COMPACT_ATOMS: atom_id res chain seq x y z
N GLU A 1 -0.87 -0.99 31.24
CA GLU A 1 -0.38 -1.30 29.87
C GLU A 1 0.33 -0.09 29.30
N THR A 2 1.66 -0.15 29.21
CA THR A 2 2.46 0.94 28.62
C THR A 2 2.42 0.75 27.11
N LYS A 3 1.47 1.38 26.42
CA LYS A 3 1.58 1.54 24.97
C LYS A 3 2.85 2.36 24.73
N MET A 4 3.90 1.70 24.24
CA MET A 4 5.12 2.37 23.80
C MET A 4 4.73 3.27 22.63
N LEU A 5 4.46 4.55 22.91
CA LEU A 5 4.21 5.56 21.89
C LEU A 5 5.53 5.77 21.13
N PHE A 6 5.69 5.07 20.01
CA PHE A 6 6.76 5.37 19.08
C PHE A 6 6.44 6.72 18.43
N MET A 7 7.24 7.74 18.76
CA MET A 7 7.15 9.03 18.06
C MET A 7 7.55 8.84 16.60
N ALA A 8 6.82 9.47 15.68
CA ALA A 8 7.12 9.41 14.24
C ALA A 8 8.55 9.90 13.94
N SER A 9 9.04 10.87 14.72
CA SER A 9 10.41 11.37 14.66
C SER A 9 11.46 10.30 15.00
N HIS A 10 11.19 9.40 15.93
CA HIS A 10 12.10 8.32 16.29
C HIS A 10 12.21 7.29 15.16
N CYS A 11 11.07 6.90 14.59
CA CYS A 11 11.02 6.00 13.44
C CYS A 11 11.78 6.59 12.25
N ASN A 12 11.57 7.89 11.95
CA ASN A 12 12.31 8.60 10.91
C ASN A 12 13.83 8.51 11.13
N GLN A 13 14.29 8.76 12.35
CA GLN A 13 15.72 8.74 12.67
C GLN A 13 16.33 7.33 12.51
N SER A 14 15.64 6.29 12.98
CA SER A 14 16.09 4.90 12.83
C SER A 14 16.24 4.49 11.36
N VAL A 15 15.22 4.79 10.54
CA VAL A 15 15.20 4.45 9.10
C VAL A 15 16.26 5.24 8.35
N LYS A 16 16.38 6.54 8.63
CA LYS A 16 17.41 7.41 8.06
C LYS A 16 18.82 6.86 8.28
N TYR A 17 19.17 6.52 9.52
CA TYR A 17 20.50 5.98 9.83
C TYR A 17 20.76 4.65 9.14
N LEU A 18 19.75 3.79 9.07
CA LEU A 18 19.86 2.51 8.37
C LEU A 18 20.18 2.74 6.89
N ILE A 19 19.37 3.53 6.17
CA ILE A 19 19.55 3.79 4.74
C ILE A 19 20.89 4.48 4.47
N PHE A 20 21.25 5.48 5.28
CA PHE A 20 22.51 6.20 5.14
C PHE A 20 23.73 5.28 5.37
N ARG A 21 23.65 4.31 6.29
CA ARG A 21 24.72 3.33 6.50
C ARG A 21 25.02 2.51 5.25
N TYR A 22 24.01 2.24 4.44
CA TYR A 22 24.16 1.54 3.16
C TYR A 22 24.45 2.49 1.99
N GLN A 23 24.71 3.78 2.22
CA GLN A 23 25.18 4.74 1.20
C GLN A 23 24.37 4.71 -0.11
N GLY A 24 23.06 4.49 -0.05
CA GLY A 24 22.20 4.44 -1.24
C GLY A 24 22.12 3.11 -1.98
N TYR A 25 22.81 2.06 -1.53
CA TYR A 25 22.65 0.71 -2.11
C TYR A 25 21.27 0.11 -1.85
N ILE A 26 20.59 0.56 -0.79
CA ILE A 26 19.19 0.24 -0.55
C ILE A 26 18.32 1.29 -1.24
N GLY A 27 17.74 0.91 -2.39
CA GLY A 27 16.85 1.74 -3.19
C GLY A 27 15.44 1.91 -2.60
N ALA A 28 15.33 2.35 -1.34
CA ALA A 28 14.05 2.54 -0.66
C ALA A 28 13.62 4.02 -0.67
N ALA A 29 12.50 4.30 -1.32
CA ALA A 29 11.80 5.58 -1.26
C ALA A 29 10.57 5.41 -0.35
N LEU A 30 10.57 6.07 0.81
CA LEU A 30 9.56 5.84 1.84
C LEU A 30 8.78 7.12 2.13
N VAL A 31 7.47 6.97 2.32
CA VAL A 31 6.61 7.97 2.94
C VAL A 31 6.29 7.47 4.34
N LEU A 32 6.66 8.24 5.36
CA LEU A 32 6.44 7.91 6.76
C LEU A 32 5.46 8.93 7.34
N GLY A 33 4.25 8.49 7.65
CA GLY A 33 3.21 9.29 8.29
C GLY A 33 2.77 8.69 9.62
N GLY A 34 2.40 9.54 10.57
CA GLY A 34 1.84 9.10 11.85
C GLY A 34 1.33 10.26 12.69
N VAL A 35 0.55 9.94 13.72
CA VAL A 35 0.06 10.91 14.71
C VAL A 35 0.70 10.58 16.06
N ASP A 36 1.45 11.52 16.62
CA ASP A 36 2.06 11.39 17.94
C ASP A 36 1.40 12.33 18.96
N CYS A 37 2.00 12.47 20.15
CA CYS A 37 1.47 13.38 21.19
C CYS A 37 1.54 14.86 20.80
N ASN A 38 2.41 15.22 19.85
CA ASN A 38 2.60 16.58 19.35
C ASN A 38 1.77 16.86 18.09
N GLY A 39 1.21 15.83 17.46
CA GLY A 39 0.25 15.95 16.36
C GLY A 39 0.60 15.07 15.15
N PRO A 40 0.00 15.35 13.99
CA PRO A 40 0.29 14.64 12.75
C PRO A 40 1.66 15.05 12.19
N HIS A 41 2.44 14.07 11.77
CA HIS A 41 3.74 14.27 11.13
C HIS A 41 3.84 13.42 9.87
N LEU A 42 4.37 14.01 8.80
CA LEU A 42 4.59 13.37 7.52
C LEU A 42 6.02 13.65 7.04
N TYR A 43 6.71 12.58 6.68
CA TYR A 43 8.10 12.59 6.24
C TYR A 43 8.24 11.86 4.91
N SER A 44 9.08 12.39 4.02
CA SER A 44 9.61 11.65 2.87
C SER A 44 11.06 11.28 3.16
N ILE A 45 11.42 10.01 2.92
CA ILE A 45 12.77 9.50 3.10
C ILE A 45 13.26 8.99 1.75
N TYR A 46 14.33 9.60 1.25
CA TYR A 46 14.93 9.21 -0.02
C TYR A 46 15.98 8.11 0.17
N PRO A 47 16.31 7.35 -0.89
CA PRO A 47 17.26 6.22 -0.82
C PRO A 47 18.66 6.56 -0.31
N HIS A 48 19.06 7.83 -0.30
CA HIS A 48 20.36 8.28 0.21
C HIS A 48 20.32 8.71 1.68
N GLY A 49 19.17 8.59 2.35
CA GLY A 49 18.97 8.96 3.76
C GLY A 49 18.69 10.44 4.00
N SER A 50 18.41 11.23 2.96
CA SER A 50 17.81 12.56 3.17
C SER A 50 16.33 12.42 3.55
N THR A 51 15.85 13.38 4.33
CA THR A 51 14.53 13.34 4.94
C THR A 51 13.92 14.73 4.93
N ASP A 52 12.71 14.88 4.37
CA ASP A 52 11.97 16.14 4.40
C ASP A 52 10.69 16.00 5.22
N LYS A 53 10.28 17.06 5.92
CA LYS A 53 9.01 17.15 6.64
C LYS A 53 8.12 18.15 5.94
N LEU A 54 7.03 17.67 5.34
CA LEU A 54 6.14 18.46 4.48
C LEU A 54 4.67 18.15 4.79
N PRO A 55 3.73 19.08 4.52
CA PRO A 55 2.30 18.86 4.74
C PRO A 55 1.70 17.77 3.84
N TYR A 56 2.23 17.60 2.63
CA TYR A 56 1.91 16.53 1.70
C TYR A 56 3.18 16.10 0.97
N VAL A 57 3.25 14.83 0.57
CA VAL A 57 4.39 14.28 -0.18
C VAL A 57 3.90 13.28 -1.23
N THR A 58 4.60 13.20 -2.35
CA THR A 58 4.35 12.23 -3.42
C THR A 58 5.65 11.53 -3.78
N MET A 59 5.63 10.20 -3.82
CA MET A 59 6.80 9.37 -4.19
C MET A 59 6.38 8.34 -5.25
N GLY A 60 7.35 7.76 -5.95
CA GLY A 60 7.12 6.78 -7.02
C GLY A 60 7.11 7.39 -8.43
N SER A 61 6.85 6.57 -9.45
CA SER A 61 6.88 6.99 -10.86
C SER A 61 5.77 7.96 -11.23
N GLY A 62 4.54 7.76 -10.73
CA GLY A 62 3.39 8.65 -10.91
C GLY A 62 3.37 9.90 -10.00
N SER A 63 4.46 10.16 -9.26
CA SER A 63 4.51 11.24 -8.26
C SER A 63 4.26 12.63 -8.83
N LEU A 64 4.76 12.94 -10.04
CA LEU A 64 4.59 14.25 -10.66
C LEU A 64 3.12 14.56 -10.99
N ALA A 65 2.37 13.56 -11.46
CA ALA A 65 0.94 13.71 -11.72
C ALA A 65 0.14 13.90 -10.43
N ALA A 66 0.50 13.16 -9.38
CA ALA A 66 -0.09 13.34 -8.05
C ALA A 66 0.24 14.73 -7.47
N MET A 67 1.48 15.21 -7.64
CA MET A 67 1.91 16.52 -7.15
C MET A 67 1.12 17.65 -7.80
N ALA A 68 0.86 17.59 -9.11
CA ALA A 68 0.05 18.59 -9.81
C ALA A 68 -1.36 18.72 -9.21
N VAL A 69 -1.96 17.61 -8.77
CA VAL A 69 -3.26 17.61 -8.09
C VAL A 69 -3.18 18.26 -6.71
N PHE A 70 -2.12 17.98 -5.94
CA PHE A 70 -1.92 18.59 -4.63
C PHE A 70 -1.70 20.10 -4.76
N GLU A 71 -0.83 20.55 -5.66
CA GLU A 71 -0.56 21.98 -5.86
C GLU A 71 -1.81 22.79 -6.28
N ASP A 72 -2.73 22.18 -7.04
CA ASP A 72 -3.96 22.84 -7.48
C ASP A 72 -5.03 22.95 -6.37
N ARG A 73 -5.17 21.91 -5.53
CA ARG A 73 -6.35 21.74 -4.66
C ARG A 73 -6.06 21.66 -3.16
N TYR A 74 -4.82 21.46 -2.75
CA TYR A 74 -4.46 21.36 -1.34
C TYR A 74 -4.76 22.66 -0.59
N LYS A 75 -5.31 22.51 0.62
CA LYS A 75 -5.47 23.59 1.59
C LYS A 75 -5.05 23.08 2.97
N PRO A 76 -4.53 23.95 3.85
CA PRO A 76 -4.36 23.57 5.25
C PRO A 76 -5.72 23.25 5.88
N ASP A 77 -5.70 22.37 6.89
CA ASP A 77 -6.86 22.05 7.75
C ASP A 77 -8.10 21.54 7.00
N LEU A 78 -7.89 20.64 6.02
CA LEU A 78 -8.98 19.95 5.32
C LEU A 78 -9.78 19.02 6.25
N GLU A 79 -11.08 18.95 6.01
CA GLU A 79 -11.95 17.94 6.61
C GLU A 79 -11.59 16.53 6.11
N GLU A 80 -11.83 15.50 6.92
CA GLU A 80 -11.41 14.12 6.62
C GLU A 80 -11.91 13.63 5.25
N GLU A 81 -13.19 13.87 4.94
CA GLU A 81 -13.80 13.45 3.67
C GLU A 81 -13.26 14.25 2.47
N GLU A 82 -12.86 15.50 2.67
CA GLU A 82 -12.24 16.31 1.61
C GLU A 82 -10.81 15.83 1.35
N ALA A 83 -10.06 15.52 2.42
CA ALA A 83 -8.72 14.93 2.33
C ALA A 83 -8.73 13.56 1.64
N LYS A 84 -9.69 12.68 1.97
CA LYS A 84 -9.86 11.38 1.29
C LYS A 84 -10.05 11.54 -0.21
N ARG A 85 -10.93 12.47 -0.62
CA ARG A 85 -11.19 12.75 -2.05
C ARG A 85 -9.96 13.32 -2.75
N LEU A 86 -9.26 14.26 -2.12
CA LEU A 86 -8.04 14.86 -2.67
C LEU A 86 -6.96 13.80 -2.93
N VAL A 87 -6.69 12.94 -1.94
CA VAL A 87 -5.70 11.86 -2.06
C VAL A 87 -6.14 10.85 -3.12
N ARG A 88 -7.42 10.46 -3.13
CA ARG A 88 -7.98 9.57 -4.16
C ARG A 88 -7.74 10.13 -5.56
N ASP A 89 -8.03 11.41 -5.77
CA ASP A 89 -7.86 12.03 -7.08
C ASP A 89 -6.39 12.18 -7.49
N ALA A 90 -5.50 12.44 -6.53
CA ALA A 90 -4.05 12.51 -6.77
C ALA A 90 -3.50 11.15 -7.24
N ILE A 91 -3.91 10.05 -6.59
CA ILE A 91 -3.52 8.69 -6.99
C ILE A 91 -4.17 8.31 -8.32
N ALA A 92 -5.45 8.66 -8.55
CA ALA A 92 -6.10 8.44 -9.83
C ALA A 92 -5.35 9.16 -10.98
N ALA A 93 -4.92 10.41 -10.77
CA ALA A 93 -4.10 11.13 -11.73
C ALA A 93 -2.77 10.40 -12.02
N GLY A 94 -2.11 9.86 -10.99
CA GLY A 94 -0.94 8.99 -11.16
C GLY A 94 -1.24 7.75 -12.00
N ILE A 95 -2.32 7.03 -11.70
CA ILE A 95 -2.74 5.82 -12.42
C ILE A 95 -3.00 6.09 -13.91
N PHE A 96 -3.66 7.19 -14.25
CA PHE A 96 -4.02 7.48 -15.65
C PHE A 96 -2.89 8.11 -16.46
N ASN A 97 -1.85 8.66 -15.82
CA ASN A 97 -0.76 9.37 -16.50
C ASN A 97 0.60 8.67 -16.40
N ASP A 98 0.75 7.62 -15.60
CA ASP A 98 1.98 6.83 -15.47
C ASP A 98 1.76 5.36 -15.83
N LEU A 99 2.62 4.81 -16.70
CA LEU A 99 2.56 3.41 -17.14
C LEU A 99 3.01 2.43 -16.05
N GLY A 100 3.82 2.89 -15.09
CA GLY A 100 4.26 2.09 -13.94
C GLY A 100 3.21 2.01 -12.83
N SER A 101 2.13 2.78 -12.93
CA SER A 101 1.07 2.88 -11.94
C SER A 101 -0.24 2.28 -12.46
N GLY A 102 -1.06 1.69 -11.59
CA GLY A 102 -2.32 1.08 -11.99
C GLY A 102 -3.02 0.32 -10.87
N SER A 103 -4.12 -0.36 -11.22
CA SER A 103 -4.97 -1.14 -10.30
C SER A 103 -5.91 -0.29 -9.42
N ASN A 104 -6.13 -0.73 -8.17
CA ASN A 104 -7.06 -0.11 -7.23
C ASN A 104 -6.36 1.00 -6.44
N ILE A 105 -7.18 1.92 -5.92
CA ILE A 105 -6.74 2.97 -5.01
C ILE A 105 -7.01 2.49 -3.59
N ASP A 106 -5.95 2.43 -2.78
CA ASP A 106 -6.01 2.11 -1.36
C ASP A 106 -5.85 3.38 -0.54
N LEU A 107 -6.66 3.55 0.52
CA LEU A 107 -6.53 4.64 1.47
C LEU A 107 -6.25 4.10 2.88
N THR A 108 -5.54 4.89 3.67
CA THR A 108 -5.34 4.63 5.09
C THR A 108 -5.47 5.93 5.85
N VAL A 109 -6.40 5.98 6.80
CA VAL A 109 -6.67 7.17 7.61
C VAL A 109 -6.12 6.92 9.00
N ILE A 110 -5.23 7.79 9.44
CA ILE A 110 -4.56 7.70 10.75
C ILE A 110 -5.01 8.91 11.58
N THR A 111 -5.71 8.65 12.68
CA THR A 111 -6.09 9.66 13.67
C THR A 111 -5.41 9.37 15.01
N LYS A 112 -5.60 10.23 16.03
CA LYS A 112 -4.96 10.07 17.35
C LYS A 112 -5.32 8.78 18.09
N GLY A 113 -6.42 8.12 17.71
CA GLY A 113 -6.92 6.92 18.40
C GLY A 113 -7.36 5.78 17.48
N ASN A 114 -7.51 6.04 16.18
CA ASN A 114 -7.98 5.04 15.23
C ASN A 114 -7.11 5.01 13.97
N VAL A 115 -7.04 3.82 13.37
CA VAL A 115 -6.42 3.60 12.06
C VAL A 115 -7.39 2.82 11.21
N ASP A 116 -7.88 3.44 10.13
CA ASP A 116 -8.80 2.82 9.20
C ASP A 116 -8.08 2.47 7.90
N TYR A 117 -7.95 1.18 7.63
CA TYR A 117 -7.40 0.65 6.39
C TYR A 117 -8.53 0.38 5.39
N ILE A 118 -8.55 1.11 4.27
CA ILE A 118 -9.61 1.02 3.27
C ILE A 118 -9.03 0.44 1.98
N ARG A 119 -9.26 -0.85 1.76
CA ARG A 119 -8.73 -1.60 0.62
C ARG A 119 -9.78 -2.56 0.04
N PRO A 120 -10.22 -2.38 -1.23
CA PRO A 120 -10.00 -1.20 -2.08
C PRO A 120 -10.89 -0.04 -1.62
N HIS A 121 -10.40 1.20 -1.71
CA HIS A 121 -11.26 2.38 -1.60
C HIS A 121 -11.97 2.67 -2.92
N ASP A 122 -11.25 2.59 -4.04
CA ASP A 122 -11.81 2.81 -5.38
C ASP A 122 -11.13 1.91 -6.43
N GLU A 123 -11.88 1.52 -7.46
CA GLU A 123 -11.39 0.73 -8.59
C GLU A 123 -11.29 1.63 -9.82
N ALA A 124 -10.08 2.07 -10.15
CA ALA A 124 -9.85 3.00 -11.26
C ALA A 124 -10.13 2.36 -12.63
N ASN A 125 -9.82 1.07 -12.78
CA ASN A 125 -9.96 0.34 -14.05
C ASN A 125 -10.56 -1.04 -13.82
N LYS A 126 -11.65 -1.36 -14.54
CA LYS A 126 -12.29 -2.67 -14.51
C LYS A 126 -11.73 -3.57 -15.58
N LYS A 127 -11.47 -4.83 -15.24
CA LYS A 127 -11.05 -5.84 -16.21
C LYS A 127 -12.22 -6.19 -17.15
N GLY A 128 -11.97 -6.19 -18.46
CA GLY A 128 -12.94 -6.65 -19.44
C GLY A 128 -13.31 -8.13 -19.27
N VAL A 129 -14.54 -8.47 -19.63
CA VAL A 129 -15.01 -9.86 -19.62
C VAL A 129 -14.44 -10.59 -20.84
N ARG A 130 -13.86 -11.78 -20.61
CA ARG A 130 -13.39 -12.64 -21.72
C ARG A 130 -14.59 -13.11 -22.53
N THR A 131 -14.61 -12.83 -23.83
CA THR A 131 -15.70 -13.21 -24.73
C THR A 131 -15.63 -14.68 -25.19
N GLY A 132 -14.43 -15.27 -25.24
CA GLY A 132 -14.22 -16.67 -25.64
C GLY A 132 -13.93 -17.59 -24.47
N ASP A 133 -14.41 -18.85 -24.57
CA ASP A 133 -13.96 -19.95 -23.73
C ASP A 133 -12.79 -20.68 -24.43
N TYR A 134 -11.69 -20.84 -23.70
CA TYR A 134 -10.46 -21.48 -24.18
C TYR A 134 -10.11 -22.72 -23.36
N LYS A 135 -11.10 -23.30 -22.67
CA LYS A 135 -10.93 -24.55 -21.92
C LYS A 135 -10.89 -25.73 -22.89
N TYR A 136 -9.72 -26.32 -23.04
CA TYR A 136 -9.55 -27.58 -23.75
C TYR A 136 -9.99 -28.77 -22.89
N LYS A 137 -10.51 -29.82 -23.54
CA LYS A 137 -10.85 -31.07 -22.85
C LYS A 137 -9.60 -31.73 -22.27
N ARG A 138 -9.73 -32.45 -21.16
CA ARG A 138 -8.61 -33.21 -20.56
C ARG A 138 -8.05 -34.21 -21.58
N GLY A 139 -6.73 -34.24 -21.73
CA GLY A 139 -6.03 -35.14 -22.66
C GLY A 139 -5.58 -34.49 -23.97
N THR A 140 -5.81 -33.19 -24.18
CA THR A 140 -5.33 -32.46 -25.37
C THR A 140 -3.83 -32.20 -25.38
N THR A 141 -3.16 -32.23 -24.22
CA THR A 141 -1.72 -31.99 -24.10
C THR A 141 -0.98 -33.33 -24.00
N ALA A 142 0.01 -33.55 -24.86
CA ALA A 142 0.86 -34.74 -24.80
C ALA A 142 1.70 -34.76 -23.50
N VAL A 143 1.63 -35.86 -22.76
CA VAL A 143 2.39 -36.05 -21.51
C VAL A 143 3.48 -37.09 -21.76
N LEU A 144 4.75 -36.70 -21.58
CA LEU A 144 5.91 -37.57 -21.82
C LEU A 144 6.14 -38.56 -20.68
N SER A 145 6.01 -38.10 -19.44
CA SER A 145 6.14 -38.94 -18.25
C SER A 145 5.19 -38.44 -17.16
N LYS A 146 4.72 -39.37 -16.33
CA LYS A 146 3.82 -39.09 -15.22
C LYS A 146 4.30 -39.87 -14.00
N CYS A 147 4.60 -39.17 -12.92
CA CYS A 147 4.85 -39.75 -11.60
C CYS A 147 3.70 -39.33 -10.67
N VAL A 148 3.19 -40.27 -9.88
CA VAL A 148 2.16 -40.02 -8.88
C VAL A 148 2.69 -40.52 -7.56
N THR A 149 2.92 -39.61 -6.61
CA THR A 149 3.31 -39.95 -5.25
C THR A 149 2.06 -39.87 -4.37
N PRO A 150 1.53 -41.00 -3.88
CA PRO A 150 0.46 -40.97 -2.90
C PRO A 150 0.98 -40.34 -1.60
N LEU A 151 0.15 -39.48 -0.99
CA LEU A 151 0.40 -38.91 0.33
C LEU A 151 -0.43 -39.70 1.33
N ASP A 152 0.24 -40.44 2.21
CA ASP A 152 -0.40 -41.07 3.36
C ASP A 152 -0.56 -40.00 4.45
N LEU A 153 -1.75 -39.42 4.54
CA LEU A 153 -2.11 -38.48 5.59
C LEU A 153 -2.75 -39.27 6.74
N GLU A 154 -2.03 -39.45 7.85
CA GLU A 154 -2.67 -39.82 9.12
C GLU A 154 -3.37 -38.57 9.67
N VAL A 155 -4.70 -38.63 9.79
CA VAL A 155 -5.50 -37.59 10.44
C VAL A 155 -5.22 -37.65 11.94
N VAL A 156 -4.31 -36.79 12.43
CA VAL A 156 -3.92 -36.77 13.84
C VAL A 156 -4.94 -36.01 14.70
N GLU A 157 -5.63 -35.00 14.17
CA GLU A 157 -6.68 -34.27 14.89
C GLU A 157 -7.56 -33.45 13.94
N GLU A 158 -8.88 -33.55 14.11
CA GLU A 158 -9.87 -32.72 13.41
C GLU A 158 -10.44 -31.70 14.43
N SER A 159 -10.06 -30.43 14.31
CA SER A 159 -10.64 -29.34 15.11
C SER A 159 -11.54 -28.47 14.24
N ILE A 160 -12.85 -28.57 14.47
CA ILE A 160 -13.85 -27.72 13.83
C ILE A 160 -13.92 -26.42 14.62
N GLN A 161 -13.33 -25.34 14.10
CA GLN A 161 -13.58 -23.99 14.61
C GLN A 161 -14.78 -23.40 13.88
N THR A 162 -15.91 -23.31 14.57
CA THR A 162 -17.06 -22.53 14.13
C THR A 162 -16.78 -21.05 14.39
N MET A 163 -16.67 -20.25 13.33
CA MET A 163 -16.74 -18.80 13.44
C MET A 163 -18.21 -18.38 13.46
N ASP A 164 -18.64 -17.75 14.55
CA ASP A 164 -19.88 -16.99 14.59
C ASP A 164 -19.70 -15.72 13.76
N THR A 165 -20.34 -15.68 12.60
CA THR A 165 -20.57 -14.43 11.87
C THR A 165 -21.88 -13.84 12.36
N SER A 166 -21.80 -13.02 13.42
CA SER A 166 -22.83 -12.04 13.80
C SER A 166 -22.64 -10.76 13.00
#